data_AF-A0A8K2ACF7-F1
#
_entry.id   AF-A0A8K2ACF7-F1
#
_cell.length_a   1.000
_cell.length_b   1.000
_cell.length_c   1.000
_cell.angle_alpha   90.00
_cell.angle_beta   90.00
_cell.angle_gamma   90.00
#
_symmetry.space_group_name_H-M   'P 1'
#
loop_
_entity.id
_entity.type
_entity.pdbx_description
1 polymer ?
#
loop_
_entity_poly.entity_id
_entity_poly.type
_entity_poly.pdbx_seq_one_letter_code
_entity_poly.pdbx_strand_id
1 'polypeptide(L)'
;MYCLRTEIGAPPEEIMQSERLQNAHSAGWAMLLTFLPLDPERQTLLRVWVAFLGYAIGRPELMAEHQRSAAELRSQLIAELEALQQEQQVRADIDPRVEANALLALVNGLGLDFLIQSQALSPVQQTQVVQRYVEGLK
;
A
#
# COMPACT_ATOMS: atom_id res chain seq x y z
N MET A 1 -5.54 38.97 -37.65
CA MET A 1 -4.42 38.06 -37.93
C MET A 1 -3.65 37.89 -36.62
N TYR A 2 -3.78 36.71 -36.02
CA TYR A 2 -3.12 36.15 -34.82
C TYR A 2 -2.57 37.08 -33.72
N CYS A 3 -3.25 37.06 -32.57
CA CYS A 3 -2.68 37.35 -31.25
C CYS A 3 -2.25 36.00 -30.64
N LEU A 4 -0.94 35.79 -30.46
CA LEU A 4 -0.39 34.58 -29.84
C LEU A 4 -0.43 34.74 -28.32
N ARG A 5 -1.26 33.92 -27.67
CA ARG A 5 -1.31 33.75 -26.22
C ARG A 5 -0.14 32.86 -25.81
N THR A 6 0.79 33.40 -25.03
CA THR A 6 1.90 32.67 -24.43
C THR A 6 1.36 31.74 -23.34
N GLU A 7 1.37 30.43 -23.59
CA GLU A 7 1.32 29.43 -22.53
C GLU A 7 2.73 29.35 -21.93
N ILE A 8 2.91 30.04 -20.80
CA ILE A 8 4.09 29.86 -19.95
C ILE A 8 3.89 28.51 -19.26
N GLY A 9 4.42 27.45 -19.85
CA GLY A 9 4.60 26.18 -19.16
C GLY A 9 5.50 26.38 -17.95
N ALA A 10 5.16 25.74 -16.83
CA ALA A 10 5.97 25.79 -15.62
C ALA A 10 7.41 25.35 -15.92
N PRO A 11 8.43 25.95 -15.28
CA PRO A 11 9.83 25.60 -15.49
C PRO A 11 10.07 24.09 -15.25
N PRO A 12 11.00 23.46 -15.99
CA PRO A 12 11.26 22.02 -15.90
C PRO A 12 11.56 21.50 -14.48
N GLU A 13 12.10 22.36 -13.61
CA GLU A 13 12.35 22.04 -12.20
C GLU A 13 11.05 21.91 -11.37
N GLU A 14 10.04 22.74 -11.63
CA GLU A 14 8.72 22.64 -10.99
C GLU A 14 7.95 21.41 -11.49
N ILE A 15 8.11 21.03 -12.76
CA ILE A 15 7.53 19.79 -13.32
C ILE A 15 8.21 18.56 -12.68
N MET A 16 9.54 18.54 -12.56
CA MET A 16 10.25 17.44 -11.89
C MET A 16 10.02 17.39 -10.38
N GLN A 17 9.82 18.52 -9.70
CA GLN A 17 9.48 18.56 -8.28
C GLN A 17 8.03 18.14 -8.04
N SER A 18 7.08 18.62 -8.85
CA SER A 18 5.69 18.17 -8.78
C SER A 18 5.54 16.70 -9.14
N GLU A 19 6.25 16.19 -10.16
CA GLU A 19 6.29 14.75 -10.47
C GLU A 19 6.98 13.95 -9.38
N ARG A 20 8.08 14.41 -8.77
CA ARG A 20 8.72 13.71 -7.65
C ARG A 20 7.85 13.69 -6.40
N LEU A 21 7.14 14.77 -6.12
CA LEU A 21 6.16 14.83 -5.04
C LEU A 21 4.99 13.88 -5.38
N GLN A 22 4.38 13.97 -6.57
CA GLN A 22 3.34 13.04 -7.05
C GLN A 22 3.77 11.56 -7.04
N ASN A 23 5.04 11.29 -7.36
CA ASN A 23 5.65 9.95 -7.35
C ASN A 23 6.01 9.48 -5.93
N ALA A 24 6.33 10.40 -5.00
CA ALA A 24 6.49 10.10 -3.58
C ALA A 24 5.12 9.80 -2.93
N HIS A 25 4.08 10.56 -3.27
CA HIS A 25 2.71 10.33 -2.79
C HIS A 25 2.10 9.01 -3.30
N SER A 26 2.62 8.45 -4.40
CA SER A 26 2.28 7.10 -4.86
C SER A 26 3.18 6.01 -4.25
N ALA A 27 4.32 6.36 -3.63
CA ALA A 27 5.29 5.41 -3.10
C ALA A 27 4.82 4.69 -1.83
N GLY A 28 4.16 5.40 -0.90
CA GLY A 28 3.60 4.80 0.31
C GLY A 28 2.57 3.71 0.03
N TRP A 29 1.69 3.96 -0.94
CA TRP A 29 0.68 3.01 -1.40
C TRP A 29 1.26 1.91 -2.29
N ALA A 30 2.29 2.22 -3.08
CA ALA A 30 3.00 1.23 -3.88
C ALA A 30 3.64 0.15 -3.00
N MET A 31 4.14 0.50 -1.80
CA MET A 31 4.66 -0.47 -0.84
C MET A 31 3.59 -1.51 -0.47
N LEU A 32 2.34 -1.11 -0.25
CA LEU A 32 1.25 -2.05 0.07
C LEU A 32 0.91 -2.99 -1.09
N LEU A 33 1.02 -2.51 -2.33
CA LEU A 33 0.81 -3.33 -3.52
C LEU A 33 1.89 -4.41 -3.69
N THR A 34 3.06 -4.27 -3.06
CA THR A 34 4.12 -5.30 -3.13
C THR A 34 3.74 -6.59 -2.42
N PHE A 35 2.82 -6.54 -1.46
CA PHE A 35 2.35 -7.70 -0.71
C PHE A 35 1.17 -8.42 -1.38
N LEU A 36 0.54 -7.79 -2.37
CA LEU A 36 -0.57 -8.39 -3.10
C LEU A 36 -0.06 -9.42 -4.13
N PRO A 37 -0.79 -10.54 -4.35
CA PRO A 37 -0.47 -11.58 -5.34
C PRO A 37 -0.72 -11.13 -6.78
N LEU A 38 -0.18 -9.98 -7.19
CA LEU A 38 -0.45 -9.35 -8.48
C LEU A 38 0.27 -10.02 -9.65
N ASP A 39 1.33 -10.78 -9.36
CA ASP A 39 2.16 -11.50 -10.33
C ASP A 39 2.56 -12.89 -9.79
N PRO A 40 3.04 -13.80 -10.66
CA PRO A 40 3.39 -15.18 -10.27
C PRO A 40 4.45 -15.28 -9.16
N GLU A 41 5.38 -14.33 -9.09
CA GLU A 41 6.42 -14.31 -8.06
C GLU A 41 5.81 -14.02 -6.70
N ARG A 42 4.99 -12.96 -6.60
CA ARG A 42 4.28 -12.59 -5.37
C ARG A 42 3.29 -13.66 -4.94
N GLN A 43 2.63 -14.34 -5.90
CA GLN A 43 1.77 -15.48 -5.61
C GLN A 43 2.55 -16.64 -4.97
N THR A 44 3.79 -16.86 -5.40
CA THR A 44 4.66 -17.88 -4.81
C THR A 44 5.09 -17.49 -3.40
N LEU A 45 5.51 -16.23 -3.21
CA LEU A 45 5.88 -15.71 -1.88
C LEU A 45 4.71 -15.80 -0.89
N LEU A 46 3.49 -15.48 -1.34
CA LEU A 46 2.29 -15.60 -0.53
C LEU A 46 2.04 -17.05 -0.06
N ARG A 47 2.23 -18.05 -0.94
CA ARG A 47 2.11 -19.48 -0.56
C ARG A 47 3.15 -19.87 0.48
N VAL A 48 4.39 -19.40 0.31
CA VAL A 48 5.48 -19.64 1.28
C VAL A 48 5.14 -19.00 2.63
N TRP A 49 4.65 -17.76 2.62
CA TRP A 49 4.24 -17.07 3.84
C TRP A 49 3.12 -17.80 4.58
N VAL A 50 2.08 -18.26 3.89
CA VAL A 50 0.99 -19.05 4.52
C VAL A 50 1.49 -20.39 5.06
N ALA A 51 2.35 -21.09 4.33
CA ALA A 51 2.97 -22.33 4.80
C ALA A 51 3.83 -22.09 6.05
N PHE A 52 4.61 -21.01 6.06
CA PHE A 52 5.39 -20.57 7.21
C PHE A 52 4.49 -20.26 8.40
N LEU A 53 3.38 -19.53 8.23
CA LEU A 53 2.45 -19.24 9.33
C LEU A 53 1.86 -20.53 9.92
N GLY A 54 1.43 -21.47 9.07
CA GLY A 54 0.94 -22.77 9.51
C GLY A 54 2.00 -23.56 10.33
N TYR A 55 3.27 -23.42 9.96
CA TYR A 55 4.39 -24.03 10.69
C TYR A 55 4.76 -23.26 11.98
N ALA A 56 4.68 -21.94 11.97
CA ALA A 56 5.06 -21.08 13.09
C ALA A 56 4.05 -21.11 14.24
N ILE A 57 2.77 -21.40 13.97
CA ILE A 57 1.76 -21.58 15.01
C ILE A 57 2.20 -22.71 15.97
N GLY A 58 2.34 -22.37 17.25
CA GLY A 58 2.85 -23.28 18.28
C GLY A 58 4.37 -23.28 18.47
N ARG A 59 5.13 -22.47 17.71
CA ARG A 59 6.58 -22.29 17.86
C ARG A 59 6.88 -20.84 18.24
N PRO A 60 7.06 -20.54 19.55
CA PRO A 60 7.16 -19.16 20.05
C PRO A 60 8.23 -18.32 19.38
N GLU A 61 9.40 -18.91 19.09
CA GLU A 61 10.51 -18.21 18.44
C GLU A 61 10.19 -17.77 17.01
N LEU A 62 9.56 -18.65 16.21
CA LEU A 62 9.16 -18.32 14.83
C LEU A 62 8.03 -17.30 14.81
N MET A 63 7.08 -17.41 15.76
CA MET A 63 6.01 -16.44 15.90
C MET A 63 6.54 -15.07 16.33
N ALA A 64 7.51 -15.04 17.23
CA ALA A 64 8.15 -13.80 17.66
C ALA A 64 8.88 -13.09 16.51
N GLU A 65 9.54 -13.86 15.62
CA GLU A 65 10.15 -13.29 14.41
C GLU A 65 9.10 -12.68 13.48
N HIS A 66 8.02 -13.42 13.21
CA HIS A 66 6.90 -12.92 12.40
C HIS A 66 6.29 -11.64 12.98
N GLN A 67 6.04 -11.62 14.29
CA GLN A 67 5.48 -10.47 14.99
C GLN A 67 6.39 -9.25 14.92
N ARG A 68 7.71 -9.45 14.97
CA ARG A 68 8.69 -8.37 14.83
C ARG A 68 8.62 -7.75 13.43
N SER A 69 8.72 -8.57 12.38
CA SER A 69 8.61 -8.07 11.00
C SER A 69 7.26 -7.39 10.72
N ALA A 70 6.15 -7.95 11.24
CA ALA A 70 4.84 -7.33 11.11
C ALA A 70 4.73 -6.00 11.87
N ALA A 71 5.39 -5.86 13.01
CA ALA A 71 5.43 -4.61 13.77
C ALA A 71 6.27 -3.52 13.07
N GLU A 72 7.38 -3.91 12.43
CA GLU A 72 8.21 -3.02 11.63
C GLU A 72 7.42 -2.47 10.43
N LEU A 73 6.76 -3.36 9.66
CA LEU A 73 5.92 -2.95 8.54
C LEU A 73 4.77 -2.03 8.99
N ARG A 74 4.10 -2.36 10.09
CA ARG A 74 3.05 -1.50 10.66
C ARG A 74 3.59 -0.11 11.01
N SER A 75 4.78 -0.05 11.59
CA SER A 75 5.39 1.23 12.00
C SER A 75 5.74 2.09 10.79
N GLN A 76 6.22 1.48 9.70
CA GLN A 76 6.46 2.17 8.43
C GLN A 76 5.17 2.73 7.82
N LEU A 77 4.09 1.96 7.83
CA LEU A 77 2.79 2.43 7.33
C LEU A 77 2.21 3.57 8.16
N ILE A 78 2.35 3.53 9.48
CA ILE A 78 1.92 4.61 10.36
C ILE A 78 2.70 5.89 10.02
N ALA A 79 4.02 5.81 9.92
CA ALA A 79 4.86 6.96 9.61
C ALA A 79 4.53 7.58 8.24
N GLU A 80 4.24 6.74 7.24
CA GLU A 80 3.81 7.21 5.92
C GLU A 80 2.45 7.95 5.98
N LEU A 81 1.46 7.38 6.69
CA LEU A 81 0.16 8.02 6.88
C LEU A 81 0.27 9.35 7.64
N GLU A 82 1.12 9.41 8.66
CA GLU A 82 1.41 10.65 9.41
C GLU A 82 2.04 11.71 8.50
N ALA A 83 2.98 11.32 7.62
CA ALA A 83 3.58 12.22 6.64
C ALA A 83 2.54 12.76 5.64
N LEU A 84 1.71 11.89 5.08
CA LEU A 84 0.64 12.27 4.15
C LEU A 84 -0.41 13.19 4.81
N GLN A 85 -0.67 13.01 6.10
CA GLN A 85 -1.56 13.88 6.88
C GLN A 85 -0.93 15.27 7.10
N GLN A 86 0.37 15.34 7.39
CA GLN A 86 1.11 16.61 7.50
C GLN A 86 1.12 17.39 6.16
N GLU A 87 1.17 16.67 5.05
CA GLU A 87 1.07 17.20 3.69
C GLU A 87 -0.36 17.51 3.24
N GLN A 88 -1.37 17.31 4.12
CA GLN A 88 -2.79 17.55 3.86
C GLN A 88 -3.36 16.72 2.70
N GLN A 89 -2.76 15.55 2.45
CA GLN A 89 -3.23 14.61 1.41
C GLN A 89 -4.19 13.57 1.92
N VAL A 90 -4.20 13.38 3.23
CA VAL A 90 -5.08 12.49 3.98
C VAL A 90 -5.79 13.34 5.01
N ARG A 91 -7.08 13.07 5.25
CA ARG A 91 -7.89 13.89 6.15
C ARG A 91 -7.30 13.97 7.56
N ALA A 92 -7.40 15.14 8.17
CA ALA A 92 -6.85 15.38 9.51
C ALA A 92 -7.61 14.66 10.64
N ASP A 93 -8.80 14.13 10.37
CA ASP A 93 -9.68 13.48 11.36
C ASP A 93 -9.48 11.96 11.47
N ILE A 94 -8.69 11.35 10.59
CA ILE A 94 -8.37 9.93 10.64
C ILE A 94 -7.22 9.66 11.62
N ASP A 95 -7.22 8.48 12.24
CA ASP A 95 -6.12 8.00 13.08
C ASP A 95 -5.17 7.11 12.25
N PRO A 96 -3.93 7.55 11.95
CA PRO A 96 -2.95 6.77 11.19
C PRO A 96 -2.73 5.35 11.71
N ARG A 97 -2.86 5.12 13.02
CA ARG A 97 -2.67 3.78 13.62
C ARG A 97 -3.82 2.85 13.29
N VAL A 98 -5.05 3.37 13.30
CA VAL A 98 -6.24 2.59 12.93
C VAL A 98 -6.16 2.24 11.45
N GLU A 99 -5.85 3.23 10.61
CA GLU A 99 -5.79 3.04 9.16
C GLU A 99 -4.66 2.09 8.72
N ALA A 100 -3.48 2.16 9.35
CA ALA A 100 -2.41 1.21 9.09
C ALA A 100 -2.82 -0.24 9.42
N ASN A 101 -3.54 -0.46 10.53
CA ASN A 101 -4.04 -1.78 10.89
C ASN A 101 -5.11 -2.28 9.90
N ALA A 102 -6.01 -1.40 9.48
CA ALA A 102 -7.06 -1.73 8.54
C ALA A 102 -6.50 -2.05 7.14
N LEU A 103 -5.49 -1.31 6.67
CA LEU A 103 -4.78 -1.60 5.42
C LEU A 103 -4.06 -2.94 5.46
N LEU A 104 -3.34 -3.25 6.53
CA LEU A 104 -2.69 -4.56 6.70
C LEU A 104 -3.71 -5.69 6.73
N ALA A 105 -4.83 -5.51 7.43
CA ALA A 105 -5.91 -6.48 7.47
C ALA A 105 -6.53 -6.69 6.07
N LEU A 106 -6.74 -5.60 5.31
CA LEU A 106 -7.26 -5.65 3.95
C LEU A 106 -6.33 -6.43 3.01
N VAL A 107 -5.04 -6.11 3.01
CA VAL A 107 -4.04 -6.78 2.15
C VAL A 107 -3.90 -8.26 2.52
N ASN A 108 -3.84 -8.59 3.81
CA ASN A 108 -3.79 -9.97 4.27
C ASN A 108 -5.05 -10.75 3.86
N GLY A 109 -6.23 -10.12 3.99
CA GLY A 109 -7.50 -10.71 3.56
C GLY A 109 -7.52 -10.99 2.07
N LEU A 110 -7.11 -10.03 1.24
CA LEU A 110 -7.02 -10.20 -0.21
C LEU A 110 -6.04 -11.32 -0.61
N GLY A 111 -4.89 -11.41 0.08
CA GLY A 111 -3.94 -12.49 -0.13
C GLY A 111 -4.51 -13.86 0.24
N LEU A 112 -5.14 -13.98 1.42
CA LEU A 112 -5.76 -15.24 1.83
C LEU A 112 -6.90 -15.64 0.88
N ASP A 113 -7.78 -14.70 0.51
CA ASP A 113 -8.86 -14.93 -0.44
C ASP A 113 -8.35 -15.43 -1.79
N PHE A 114 -7.21 -14.90 -2.27
CA PHE A 114 -6.56 -15.38 -3.48
C PHE A 114 -6.20 -16.87 -3.42
N LEU A 115 -5.82 -17.39 -2.24
CA LEU A 115 -5.43 -18.79 -2.07
C LEU A 115 -6.59 -19.74 -1.85
N ILE A 116 -7.65 -19.30 -1.17
CA ILE A 116 -8.70 -20.19 -0.66
C ILE A 116 -10.00 -20.15 -1.47
N GLN A 117 -10.26 -19.06 -2.21
CA GLN A 117 -11.50 -18.90 -2.96
C GLN A 117 -11.41 -19.55 -4.34
N SER A 118 -12.48 -20.22 -4.77
CA SER A 118 -12.60 -20.78 -6.12
C SER A 118 -12.72 -19.70 -7.20
N GLN A 119 -13.15 -18.50 -6.81
CA GLN A 119 -13.30 -17.31 -7.67
C GLN A 119 -12.68 -16.09 -6.97
N ALA A 120 -11.36 -16.12 -6.79
CA ALA A 120 -10.63 -14.99 -6.23
C ALA A 120 -10.71 -13.75 -7.14
N LEU A 121 -10.58 -12.56 -6.53
CA LEU A 121 -10.43 -11.31 -7.25
C LEU A 121 -9.18 -11.36 -8.15
N SER A 122 -9.33 -10.91 -9.39
CA SER A 122 -8.19 -10.72 -10.30
C SER A 122 -7.20 -9.68 -9.75
N PRO A 123 -5.94 -9.66 -10.19
CA PRO A 123 -4.96 -8.64 -9.78
C PRO A 123 -5.46 -7.19 -9.95
N VAL A 124 -6.18 -6.93 -11.03
CA VAL A 124 -6.79 -5.61 -11.30
C VAL A 124 -7.83 -5.28 -10.23
N GLN A 125 -8.71 -6.22 -9.90
CA GLN A 125 -9.75 -6.01 -8.88
C GLN A 125 -9.15 -5.85 -7.47
N GLN A 126 -8.12 -6.63 -7.13
CA GLN A 126 -7.42 -6.46 -5.84
C GLN A 126 -6.81 -5.05 -5.73
N THR A 127 -6.18 -4.57 -6.81
CA THR A 127 -5.63 -3.21 -6.87
C THR A 127 -6.73 -2.16 -6.72
N GLN A 128 -7.87 -2.34 -7.39
CA GLN A 128 -9.02 -1.44 -7.28
C GLN A 128 -9.59 -1.37 -5.87
N VAL A 129 -9.65 -2.50 -5.15
CA VAL A 129 -10.13 -2.53 -3.75
C VAL A 129 -9.21 -1.70 -2.85
N VAL A 130 -7.89 -1.87 -2.98
CA VAL A 130 -6.92 -1.06 -2.20
C VAL A 130 -7.00 0.41 -2.60
N GLN A 131 -7.04 0.72 -3.90
CA GLN A 131 -7.17 2.11 -4.38
C GLN A 131 -8.42 2.79 -3.83
N ARG A 132 -9.58 2.11 -3.88
CA ARG A 132 -10.83 2.64 -3.32
C ARG A 132 -10.71 2.92 -1.82
N TYR A 133 -10.04 2.05 -1.07
CA TYR A 133 -9.81 2.26 0.36
C TYR A 133 -8.98 3.53 0.58
N VAL A 134 -7.85 3.63 -0.14
CA VAL A 134 -6.90 4.76 -0.04
C VAL A 134 -7.54 6.08 -0.46
N GLU A 135 -8.33 6.08 -1.54
CA GLU A 135 -9.11 7.26 -1.96
C GLU A 135 -10.09 7.71 -0.87
N GLY A 136 -10.63 6.78 -0.09
CA GLY A 136 -11.49 7.07 1.05
C GLY A 136 -10.77 7.73 2.24
N LEU A 137 -9.44 7.79 2.25
CA LEU A 137 -8.64 8.46 3.27
C LEU A 137 -8.33 9.92 2.93
N LYS A 138 -8.49 10.30 1.65
CA LYS A 138 -8.35 11.68 1.17
C LYS A 138 -9.58 12.50 1.55
#